data_AF-A0AA35WYT1-F1
#
_entry.id   AF-A0AA35WYT1-F1
#
_cell.length_a   1.000
_cell.length_b   1.000
_cell.length_c   1.000
_cell.angle_alpha   90.00
_cell.angle_beta   90.00
_cell.angle_gamma   90.00
#
_symmetry.space_group_name_H-M   'P 1'
#
loop_
_entity.id
_entity.type
_entity.pdbx_description
1 polymer ?
#
loop_
_entity_poly.entity_id
_entity_poly.type
_entity_poly.pdbx_seq_one_letter_code
_entity_poly.pdbx_strand_id
1 'polypeptide(L)'
;MSYYPYLYYSRSYNGKIIRIDVDDQDPGKEYAIPPDNPFISDIDAFPEIYAYGFVQPWRCSVDPGDPVDGYGEGREFCGDVGVADFVEEVNLVEKGGNYGYPLFEGTVCIADNQTCDEARSDVIFPIITYPYGRGVAVVGGYVYHGCLHPNLKGKYIFSDYTG
;
A
#
# COMPACT_ATOMS: atom_id res chain seq x y z
N MET A 1 10.61 -9.20 -24.12
CA MET A 1 11.19 -8.13 -23.29
C MET A 1 11.37 -8.76 -21.92
N SER A 2 12.59 -8.79 -21.36
CA SER A 2 12.80 -9.37 -20.03
C SER A 2 12.18 -8.49 -18.96
N TYR A 3 11.48 -9.12 -18.01
CA TYR A 3 11.07 -8.52 -16.76
C TYR A 3 12.32 -8.01 -16.02
N TYR A 4 12.43 -6.70 -15.86
CA TYR A 4 13.43 -6.07 -15.02
C TYR A 4 12.72 -5.55 -13.77
N PRO A 5 12.64 -6.33 -12.67
CA PRO A 5 11.96 -5.92 -11.44
C PRO A 5 12.48 -4.57 -10.90
N TYR A 6 13.72 -4.20 -11.25
CA TYR A 6 14.41 -2.97 -10.85
C TYR A 6 13.79 -1.66 -11.37
N LEU A 7 12.97 -1.69 -12.42
CA LEU A 7 12.45 -0.44 -13.01
C LEU A 7 11.29 0.17 -12.20
N TYR A 8 10.65 -0.60 -11.32
CA TYR A 8 9.38 -0.21 -10.68
C TYR A 8 9.53 0.49 -9.32
N TYR A 9 10.69 0.35 -8.67
CA TYR A 9 11.12 1.15 -7.50
C TYR A 9 12.21 2.18 -7.84
N SER A 10 12.33 2.52 -9.13
CA SER A 10 13.17 3.62 -9.61
C SER A 10 13.04 4.86 -8.74
N ARG A 11 14.14 5.62 -8.57
CA ARG A 11 14.22 6.91 -7.85
C ARG A 11 13.10 7.90 -8.23
N SER A 12 11.94 7.69 -7.66
CA SER A 12 10.68 8.40 -7.85
C SER A 12 9.77 8.11 -6.66
N TYR A 13 8.92 9.07 -6.31
CA TYR A 13 7.92 8.91 -5.26
C TYR A 13 6.54 8.48 -5.79
N ASN A 14 6.41 8.25 -7.10
CA ASN A 14 5.13 7.87 -7.70
C ASN A 14 4.74 6.42 -7.36
N GLY A 15 3.49 6.22 -6.92
CA GLY A 15 2.98 4.90 -6.55
C GLY A 15 3.74 4.27 -5.37
N LYS A 16 4.10 5.09 -4.38
CA LYS A 16 4.89 4.72 -3.19
C LYS A 16 4.18 5.14 -1.91
N ILE A 17 4.41 4.37 -0.85
CA ILE A 17 4.27 4.83 0.54
C ILE A 17 5.67 5.22 1.02
N ILE A 18 5.79 6.38 1.67
CA ILE A 18 7.06 6.90 2.19
C ILE A 18 7.05 6.91 3.72
N ARG A 19 8.22 6.68 4.33
CA ARG A 19 8.40 6.72 5.78
C ARG A 19 9.66 7.54 6.11
N ILE A 20 9.47 8.56 6.93
CA ILE A 20 10.52 9.48 7.40
C ILE A 20 10.49 9.57 8.93
N ASP A 21 11.61 9.96 9.51
CA ASP A 21 11.70 10.34 10.92
C ASP A 21 11.65 11.87 11.02
N VAL A 22 10.64 12.40 11.71
CA VAL A 22 10.42 13.83 11.86
C VAL A 22 11.04 14.40 13.14
N ASP A 23 11.55 13.53 14.03
CA ASP A 23 12.14 13.91 15.31
C ASP A 23 13.66 14.14 15.20
N ASP A 24 14.27 13.75 14.08
CA ASP A 24 15.71 13.92 13.79
C ASP A 24 15.94 14.43 12.35
N GLN A 25 17.19 14.79 12.02
CA GLN A 25 17.59 15.37 10.74
C GLN A 25 18.89 14.76 10.21
N ASP A 26 18.82 14.20 9.00
CA ASP A 26 20.01 13.81 8.24
C ASP A 26 20.68 15.03 7.59
N PRO A 27 22.00 14.99 7.31
CA PRO A 27 22.70 16.09 6.65
C PRO A 27 22.01 16.56 5.36
N GLY A 28 21.53 17.81 5.37
CA GLY A 28 20.87 18.43 4.21
C GLY A 28 19.38 18.09 4.05
N LYS A 29 18.73 17.49 5.05
CA LYS A 29 17.30 17.20 5.08
C LYS A 29 16.67 17.79 6.36
N GLU A 30 15.39 18.14 6.29
CA GLU A 30 14.60 18.57 7.46
C GLU A 30 14.04 17.38 8.27
N TYR A 31 14.39 16.16 7.87
CA TYR A 31 13.96 14.89 8.43
C TYR A 31 15.14 13.90 8.36
N ALA A 32 15.09 12.81 9.12
CA ALA A 32 16.01 11.70 9.01
C ALA A 32 15.36 10.51 8.30
N ILE A 33 16.20 9.64 7.74
CA ILE A 33 15.75 8.34 7.23
C ILE A 33 15.74 7.34 8.39
N PRO A 34 14.59 6.71 8.70
CA PRO A 34 14.56 5.64 9.67
C PRO A 34 15.57 4.55 9.28
N PRO A 35 16.48 4.14 10.18
CA PRO A 35 17.61 3.27 9.85
C PRO A 35 17.16 1.86 9.42
N ASP A 36 15.92 1.51 9.74
CA ASP A 36 15.32 0.24 9.36
C ASP A 36 14.49 0.33 8.07
N ASN A 37 14.43 1.46 7.35
CA ASN A 37 13.71 1.52 6.07
C ASN A 37 14.22 0.47 5.06
N PRO A 38 13.32 -0.14 4.27
CA PRO A 38 13.64 -1.34 3.49
C PRO A 38 14.63 -1.11 2.34
N PHE A 39 14.71 0.12 1.82
CA PHE A 39 15.53 0.45 0.65
C PHE A 39 16.75 1.33 0.95
N ILE A 40 17.18 1.42 2.22
CA ILE A 40 18.28 2.31 2.62
C ILE A 40 19.62 2.01 1.92
N SER A 41 19.87 0.75 1.56
CA SER A 41 21.08 0.31 0.87
C SER A 41 20.93 0.17 -0.65
N ASP A 42 19.75 0.43 -1.19
CA ASP A 42 19.48 0.33 -2.62
C ASP A 42 19.82 1.66 -3.31
N ILE A 43 20.79 1.64 -4.21
CA ILE A 43 21.24 2.84 -4.92
C ILE A 43 20.21 3.34 -5.94
N ASP A 44 19.36 2.45 -6.43
CA ASP A 44 18.36 2.70 -7.47
C ASP A 44 16.99 3.13 -6.91
N ALA A 45 16.82 3.06 -5.58
CA ALA A 45 15.64 3.52 -4.86
C ALA A 45 15.92 4.77 -4.00
N PHE A 46 14.86 5.50 -3.64
CA PHE A 46 14.96 6.50 -2.58
C PHE A 46 14.83 5.83 -1.20
N PRO A 47 15.71 6.16 -0.24
CA PRO A 47 15.72 5.51 1.07
C PRO A 47 14.46 5.83 1.91
N GLU A 48 13.69 6.85 1.54
CA GLU A 48 12.39 7.18 2.11
C GLU A 48 11.29 6.17 1.76
N ILE A 49 11.44 5.37 0.70
CA ILE A 49 10.40 4.44 0.26
C ILE A 49 10.21 3.36 1.32
N TYR A 50 8.94 3.13 1.69
CA TYR A 50 8.53 2.07 2.60
C TYR A 50 7.86 0.91 1.86
N ALA A 51 7.00 1.21 0.90
CA ALA A 51 6.34 0.23 0.03
C ALA A 51 6.10 0.84 -1.36
N TYR A 52 5.88 -0.01 -2.36
CA TYR A 52 5.76 0.42 -3.75
C TYR A 52 4.79 -0.43 -4.57
N GLY A 53 4.51 -0.01 -5.80
CA GLY A 53 3.66 -0.78 -6.72
C GLY A 53 2.18 -0.44 -6.58
N PHE A 54 1.88 0.77 -6.11
CA PHE A 54 0.51 1.28 -6.02
C PHE A 54 0.12 2.07 -7.27
N VAL A 55 -1.18 2.14 -7.52
CA VAL A 55 -1.75 2.94 -8.62
C VAL A 55 -1.92 4.38 -8.18
N GLN A 56 -2.88 4.61 -7.29
CA GLN A 56 -3.32 5.86 -6.69
C GLN A 56 -3.76 5.59 -5.24
N PRO A 57 -2.81 5.41 -4.31
CA PRO A 57 -3.12 5.17 -2.91
C PRO A 57 -3.72 6.45 -2.31
N TRP A 58 -5.04 6.45 -2.11
CA TRP A 58 -5.81 7.68 -1.84
C TRP A 58 -5.84 8.01 -0.36
N ARG A 59 -6.44 7.13 0.45
CA ARG A 59 -6.48 7.26 1.91
C ARG A 59 -5.89 6.02 2.54
N CYS A 60 -4.93 6.27 3.42
CA CYS A 60 -4.37 5.27 4.30
C CYS A 60 -4.77 5.54 5.75
N SER A 61 -4.82 4.48 6.55
CA SER A 61 -5.03 4.55 7.99
C SER A 61 -4.14 3.54 8.69
N VAL A 62 -3.58 3.93 9.82
CA VAL A 62 -2.83 3.03 10.69
C VAL A 62 -3.74 2.62 11.83
N ASP A 63 -3.81 1.32 12.07
CA ASP A 63 -4.50 0.74 13.20
C ASP A 63 -3.77 1.10 14.50
N PRO A 64 -4.39 1.85 15.43
CA PRO A 64 -3.78 2.17 16.72
C PRO A 64 -3.67 0.95 17.66
N GLY A 65 -4.25 -0.19 17.28
CA GLY A 65 -4.35 -1.38 18.09
C GLY A 65 -5.54 -1.37 19.04
N ASP A 66 -5.88 -2.56 19.54
CA ASP A 66 -6.88 -2.72 20.58
C ASP A 66 -6.41 -2.00 21.86
N PRO A 67 -7.23 -1.12 22.47
CA PRO A 67 -6.84 -0.39 23.68
C PRO A 67 -6.54 -1.28 24.90
N VAL A 68 -6.93 -2.56 24.87
CA VAL A 68 -6.74 -3.49 25.99
C VAL A 68 -5.44 -4.30 25.88
N ASP A 69 -5.14 -4.83 24.69
CA ASP A 69 -4.03 -5.76 24.48
C ASP A 69 -3.08 -5.37 23.34
N GLY A 70 -3.32 -4.24 22.68
CA GLY A 70 -2.50 -3.73 21.56
C GLY A 70 -2.69 -4.51 20.26
N TYR A 71 -3.64 -5.46 20.19
CA TYR A 71 -3.80 -6.28 19.00
C TYR A 71 -4.08 -5.43 17.76
N GLY A 72 -3.25 -5.62 16.73
CA GLY A 72 -3.37 -4.94 15.44
C GLY A 72 -2.63 -3.61 15.34
N GLU A 73 -1.94 -3.16 16.39
CA GLU A 73 -1.16 -1.91 16.38
C GLU A 73 -0.17 -1.87 15.21
N GLY A 74 -0.14 -0.74 14.51
CA GLY A 74 0.80 -0.47 13.42
C GLY A 74 0.42 -1.07 12.07
N ARG A 75 -0.68 -1.83 11.96
CA ARG A 75 -1.19 -2.31 10.66
C ARG A 75 -1.67 -1.12 9.84
N GLU A 76 -1.10 -0.93 8.65
CA GLU A 76 -1.49 0.14 7.74
C GLU A 76 -2.42 -0.39 6.65
N PHE A 77 -3.56 0.25 6.45
CA PHE A 77 -4.52 -0.07 5.40
C PHE A 77 -4.63 1.10 4.44
N CYS A 78 -4.52 0.85 3.14
CA CYS A 78 -4.66 1.87 2.10
C CYS A 78 -5.73 1.46 1.09
N GLY A 79 -6.62 2.39 0.75
CA GLY A 79 -7.42 2.30 -0.47
C GLY A 79 -6.56 2.69 -1.67
N ASP A 80 -6.56 1.87 -2.72
CA ASP A 80 -5.84 2.12 -3.96
C ASP A 80 -6.82 2.09 -5.15
N VAL A 81 -6.93 3.22 -5.85
CA VAL A 81 -7.91 3.44 -6.91
C VAL A 81 -7.30 3.08 -8.26
N GLY A 82 -7.94 2.15 -8.96
CA GLY A 82 -7.53 1.65 -10.26
C GLY A 82 -7.39 2.70 -11.35
N VAL A 83 -6.72 2.35 -12.46
CA VAL A 83 -6.71 3.19 -13.66
C VAL A 83 -7.86 2.79 -14.57
N ALA A 84 -8.53 3.77 -15.17
CA ALA A 84 -9.52 3.53 -16.23
C ALA A 84 -10.59 2.49 -15.84
N ASP A 85 -11.03 2.52 -14.58
CA ASP A 85 -12.21 1.81 -14.13
C ASP A 85 -12.09 0.27 -14.21
N PHE A 86 -10.91 -0.30 -13.92
CA PHE A 86 -10.76 -1.76 -13.83
C PHE A 86 -11.13 -2.28 -12.44
N VAL A 87 -10.35 -1.95 -11.42
CA VAL A 87 -10.49 -2.54 -10.08
C VAL A 87 -10.17 -1.54 -8.96
N GLU A 88 -10.98 -1.59 -7.91
CA GLU A 88 -10.71 -0.91 -6.64
C GLU A 88 -10.08 -1.88 -5.63
N GLU A 89 -9.15 -1.38 -4.81
CA GLU A 89 -8.35 -2.21 -3.92
C GLU A 89 -8.33 -1.68 -2.48
N VAL A 90 -8.30 -2.60 -1.52
CA VAL A 90 -7.80 -2.31 -0.17
C VAL A 90 -6.58 -3.17 0.07
N ASN A 91 -5.47 -2.50 0.35
CA ASN A 91 -4.18 -3.09 0.63
C ASN A 91 -3.87 -3.05 2.13
N LEU A 92 -3.37 -4.16 2.68
CA LEU A 92 -2.68 -4.17 3.97
C LEU A 92 -1.20 -3.93 3.67
N VAL A 93 -0.71 -2.74 4.04
CA VAL A 93 0.63 -2.27 3.67
C VAL A 93 1.69 -2.93 4.56
N GLU A 94 2.67 -3.54 3.91
CA GLU A 94 3.80 -4.21 4.55
C GLU A 94 5.12 -3.54 4.17
N LYS A 95 6.08 -3.59 5.10
CA LYS A 95 7.42 -3.05 4.90
C LYS A 95 8.13 -3.72 3.72
N GLY A 96 8.53 -2.92 2.74
CA GLY A 96 9.18 -3.38 1.51
C GLY A 96 8.21 -4.03 0.52
N GLY A 97 6.91 -3.99 0.79
CA GLY A 97 5.89 -4.64 -0.04
C GLY A 97 5.80 -4.06 -1.44
N ASN A 98 5.58 -4.96 -2.41
CA ASN A 98 5.30 -4.66 -3.81
C ASN A 98 3.84 -4.97 -4.12
N TYR A 99 3.06 -3.95 -4.49
CA TYR A 99 1.62 -4.05 -4.74
C TYR A 99 1.29 -4.25 -6.23
N GLY A 100 2.30 -4.48 -7.07
CA GLY A 100 2.15 -5.09 -8.38
C GLY A 100 1.95 -4.12 -9.55
N TYR A 101 1.51 -2.87 -9.33
CA TYR A 101 1.44 -1.89 -10.41
C TYR A 101 2.84 -1.54 -10.95
N PRO A 102 3.06 -1.46 -12.28
CA PRO A 102 2.07 -1.44 -13.36
C PRO A 102 1.80 -2.80 -14.03
N LEU A 103 2.21 -3.92 -13.44
CA LEU A 103 1.96 -5.24 -14.01
C LEU A 103 0.59 -5.78 -13.65
N PHE A 104 0.14 -5.46 -12.44
CA PHE A 104 -1.14 -5.87 -11.90
C PHE A 104 -1.99 -4.66 -11.51
N GLU A 105 -3.30 -4.82 -11.71
CA GLU A 105 -4.32 -4.03 -11.03
C GLU A 105 -5.26 -5.01 -10.32
N GLY A 106 -5.32 -4.92 -9.00
CA GLY A 106 -5.81 -5.97 -8.12
C GLY A 106 -5.08 -7.27 -8.37
N THR A 107 -5.82 -8.32 -8.69
CA THR A 107 -5.26 -9.62 -9.09
C THR A 107 -5.18 -9.80 -10.62
N VAL A 108 -5.55 -8.77 -11.38
CA VAL A 108 -5.65 -8.82 -12.85
C VAL A 108 -4.29 -8.44 -13.44
N CYS A 109 -3.75 -9.30 -14.29
CA CYS A 109 -2.57 -8.96 -15.09
C CYS A 109 -2.96 -7.97 -16.19
N ILE A 110 -2.32 -6.80 -16.20
CA ILE A 110 -2.51 -5.74 -17.20
C ILE A 110 -1.30 -5.57 -18.14
N ALA A 111 -0.20 -6.27 -17.84
CA ALA A 111 0.93 -6.45 -18.74
C ALA A 111 0.78 -7.72 -19.60
N ASP A 112 1.87 -8.23 -20.17
CA ASP A 112 1.85 -9.56 -20.80
C ASP A 112 1.90 -10.68 -19.75
N ASN A 113 1.26 -11.81 -20.07
CA ASN A 113 1.12 -12.94 -19.14
C ASN A 113 2.46 -13.47 -18.65
N GLN A 114 3.48 -13.54 -19.52
CA GLN A 114 4.78 -14.06 -19.11
C GLN A 114 5.43 -13.17 -18.04
N THR A 115 5.43 -11.86 -18.26
CA THR A 115 5.95 -10.88 -17.29
C THR A 115 5.20 -10.95 -15.96
N CYS A 116 3.86 -11.05 -15.99
CA CYS A 116 3.07 -11.22 -14.77
C CYS A 116 3.38 -12.53 -14.04
N ASP A 117 3.48 -13.64 -14.76
CA ASP A 117 3.77 -14.94 -14.16
C ASP A 117 5.14 -14.96 -13.47
N GLU A 118 6.15 -14.30 -14.07
CA GLU A 118 7.48 -14.12 -13.48
C GLU A 118 7.46 -13.21 -12.24
N ALA A 119 6.61 -12.18 -12.21
CA ALA A 119 6.52 -11.22 -11.11
C ALA A 119 5.65 -11.68 -9.93
N ARG A 120 4.72 -12.61 -10.16
CA ARG A 120 3.60 -12.93 -9.25
C ARG A 120 4.04 -13.37 -7.85
N SER A 121 5.20 -14.03 -7.70
CA SER A 121 5.71 -14.46 -6.40
C SER A 121 6.15 -13.30 -5.51
N ASP A 122 6.47 -12.16 -6.12
CA ASP A 122 7.05 -11.01 -5.45
C ASP A 122 5.99 -9.93 -5.15
N VAL A 123 4.73 -10.17 -5.55
CA VAL A 123 3.62 -9.23 -5.38
C VAL A 123 2.75 -9.63 -4.20
N ILE A 124 2.46 -8.65 -3.35
CA ILE A 124 1.45 -8.73 -2.29
C ILE A 124 0.12 -8.26 -2.88
N PHE A 125 -0.82 -9.19 -3.02
CA PHE A 125 -2.14 -8.86 -3.55
C PHE A 125 -3.05 -8.20 -2.50
N PRO A 126 -4.00 -7.36 -2.94
CA PRO A 126 -4.95 -6.69 -2.05
C PRO A 126 -5.78 -7.66 -1.21
N ILE A 127 -6.07 -7.27 0.02
CA ILE A 127 -6.96 -8.03 0.91
C ILE A 127 -8.43 -7.92 0.49
N ILE A 128 -8.77 -6.88 -0.27
CA ILE A 128 -10.07 -6.69 -0.90
C ILE A 128 -9.85 -6.16 -2.31
N THR A 129 -10.61 -6.71 -3.24
CA THR A 129 -10.69 -6.23 -4.61
C THR A 129 -12.16 -6.23 -5.04
N TYR A 130 -12.59 -5.20 -5.77
CA TYR A 130 -13.89 -5.20 -6.42
C TYR A 130 -13.86 -4.48 -7.76
N PRO A 131 -14.65 -4.95 -8.75
CA PRO A 131 -14.63 -4.35 -10.07
C PRO A 131 -15.37 -3.01 -10.06
N TYR A 132 -15.00 -2.16 -11.01
CA TYR A 132 -15.79 -1.00 -11.34
C TYR A 132 -17.24 -1.37 -11.67
N GLY A 133 -18.17 -0.54 -11.22
CA GLY A 133 -19.62 -0.77 -11.31
C GLY A 133 -20.22 -1.44 -10.07
N ARG A 134 -19.40 -2.01 -9.18
CA ARG A 134 -19.81 -2.24 -7.77
C ARG A 134 -19.53 -1.02 -6.88
N GLY A 135 -18.50 -0.27 -7.23
CA GLY A 135 -18.20 1.06 -6.74
C GLY A 135 -17.43 1.82 -7.83
N VAL A 136 -16.94 3.01 -7.51
CA VAL A 136 -16.25 3.88 -8.48
C VAL A 136 -14.93 4.44 -8.00
N ALA A 137 -14.68 4.43 -6.69
CA ALA A 137 -13.43 4.90 -6.10
C ALA A 137 -13.42 4.54 -4.62
N VAL A 138 -12.54 3.63 -4.20
CA VAL A 138 -12.34 3.33 -2.79
C VAL A 138 -11.82 4.58 -2.07
N VAL A 139 -12.55 5.05 -1.05
CA VAL A 139 -12.15 6.22 -0.26
C VAL A 139 -11.23 5.82 0.89
N GLY A 140 -11.18 4.54 1.26
CA GLY A 140 -10.46 4.04 2.43
C GLY A 140 -11.32 4.02 3.70
N GLY A 141 -10.69 3.78 4.84
CA GLY A 141 -11.40 3.38 6.06
C GLY A 141 -10.57 3.47 7.32
N TYR A 142 -11.04 2.81 8.39
CA TYR A 142 -10.34 2.64 9.66
C TYR A 142 -10.67 1.31 10.33
N VAL A 143 -9.76 0.81 11.16
CA VAL A 143 -10.05 -0.30 12.07
C VAL A 143 -10.90 0.20 13.24
N TYR A 144 -12.04 -0.45 13.47
CA TYR A 144 -12.92 -0.10 14.57
C TYR A 144 -12.51 -0.81 15.87
N HIS A 145 -12.18 -0.04 16.91
CA HIS A 145 -11.90 -0.55 18.25
C HIS A 145 -12.86 0.00 19.34
N GLY A 146 -13.96 0.64 18.92
CA GLY A 146 -14.95 1.19 19.83
C GLY A 146 -15.76 0.14 20.58
N CYS A 147 -16.41 0.55 21.68
CA CYS A 147 -17.21 -0.34 22.52
C CYS A 147 -18.70 -0.42 22.13
N LEU A 148 -19.18 0.50 21.29
CA LEU A 148 -20.61 0.61 20.94
C LEU A 148 -21.08 -0.54 20.04
N HIS A 149 -20.20 -1.05 19.17
CA HIS A 149 -20.48 -2.16 18.26
C HIS A 149 -19.42 -3.27 18.38
N PRO A 150 -19.49 -4.12 19.42
CA PRO A 150 -18.46 -5.13 19.70
C PRO A 150 -18.22 -6.12 18.55
N ASN A 151 -19.25 -6.38 17.72
CA ASN A 151 -19.16 -7.25 16.55
C ASN A 151 -18.34 -6.67 15.38
N LEU A 152 -18.00 -5.38 15.45
CA LEU A 152 -17.12 -4.69 14.52
C LEU A 152 -15.70 -4.52 15.05
N LYS A 153 -15.43 -4.90 16.32
CA LYS A 153 -14.12 -4.73 16.95
C LYS A 153 -13.03 -5.44 16.14
N GLY A 154 -11.93 -4.74 15.87
CA GLY A 154 -10.78 -5.23 15.10
C GLY A 154 -11.01 -5.36 13.59
N LYS A 155 -12.19 -4.98 13.07
CA LYS A 155 -12.49 -5.01 11.63
C LYS A 155 -12.14 -3.68 10.98
N TYR A 156 -11.56 -3.76 9.79
CA TYR A 156 -11.40 -2.61 8.91
C TYR A 156 -12.73 -2.29 8.24
N ILE A 157 -13.21 -1.06 8.43
CA ILE A 157 -14.45 -0.55 7.84
C ILE A 157 -14.06 0.55 6.87
N PHE A 158 -14.46 0.41 5.62
CA PHE A 158 -14.16 1.35 4.55
C PHE A 158 -15.42 1.66 3.75
N SER A 159 -15.33 2.69 2.90
CA SER A 159 -16.40 3.06 1.99
C SER A 159 -15.86 3.31 0.59
N ASP A 160 -16.75 3.17 -0.39
CA ASP A 160 -16.56 3.70 -1.73
C ASP A 160 -17.10 5.14 -1.79
N TYR A 161 -16.64 5.93 -2.75
CA TYR A 161 -17.14 7.28 -3.01
C TYR A 161 -18.64 7.32 -3.25
N THR A 162 -19.21 6.25 -3.81
CA THR A 162 -20.66 6.15 -4.12
C THR A 162 -21.52 5.48 -3.05
N GLY A 163 -20.94 5.03 -1.94
CA GLY A 163 -21.66 4.46 -0.79
C GLY A 163 -21.50 2.96 -0.61
#